data_AF-A0A5C5G004-F1
#
_entry.id   AF-A0A5C5G004-F1
#
_cell.length_a   1.000
_cell.length_b   1.000
_cell.length_c   1.000
_cell.angle_alpha   90.00
_cell.angle_beta   90.00
_cell.angle_gamma   90.00
#
_symmetry.space_group_name_H-M   'P 1'
#
loop_
_entity.id
_entity.type
_entity.pdbx_description
1 polymer ?
#
loop_
_entity_poly.entity_id
_entity_poly.type
_entity_poly.pdbx_seq_one_letter_code
_entity_poly.pdbx_strand_id
1 'polypeptide(L)'
;MLPASPWVRWASALVVAFFALHLLFQTASPSYAHKTSFDNAKVRLGLKDRPAETWAGGRKLQPWEKTPATAWPVDADGNDLAFNATRAQEEKVSATFVMLARNRDVWGAVDSIRGLEDRFNRRYHYTWTFLNDEPFSEEFKRHTSAIASSKTQYGVVPKEQWGDQFPEWIDEKRANEAIAEMGKKNIPYGGSVPCASVPASFVFLAYVWSSLPALSLTGPSYLADRRMCRYQSGFFFRHELLAEYEFYWRVEPDVQFTCDITYDPFRRMKDEEKVYGWVVSLYEYQDTIPTLFKETKDFMKAHPEHVAEPNLMPWISNDKGETYNGCHFWSNFEIARLDFWQSDAYMAYFDHLDKSGGFFYERWGDAPVHSLAAALFLHPNQTIFLREIGYYHPGFSHCPLPKDGVRCACSTTTDDDPHPAFEFHGFSCTPAWKKITGDRAASPFAGAHGPH
;
A
#
# COMPACT_ATOMS: atom_id res chain seq x y z
N MET A 1 21.20 53.77 -9.30
CA MET A 1 20.70 52.50 -8.75
C MET A 1 21.20 52.40 -7.31
N LEU A 2 20.33 52.60 -6.31
CA LEU A 2 20.74 52.51 -4.91
C LEU A 2 21.15 51.06 -4.60
N PRO A 3 22.25 50.81 -3.85
CA PRO A 3 22.64 49.47 -3.48
C PRO A 3 21.57 48.90 -2.55
N ALA A 4 20.89 47.83 -2.99
CA ALA A 4 19.92 47.11 -2.16
C ALA A 4 20.52 46.82 -0.78
N SER A 5 19.77 47.12 0.28
CA SER A 5 20.22 46.88 1.66
C SER A 5 20.61 45.41 1.84
N PRO A 6 21.52 45.08 2.78
CA PRO A 6 21.91 43.69 3.03
C PRO A 6 20.72 42.74 3.22
N TRP A 7 19.66 43.21 3.89
CA TRP A 7 18.40 42.48 4.06
C TRP A 7 17.68 42.16 2.75
N VAL A 8 17.61 43.12 1.83
CA VAL A 8 17.00 42.89 0.50
C VAL A 8 17.81 41.88 -0.31
N ARG A 9 19.15 41.88 -0.17
CA ARG A 9 20.01 40.89 -0.83
C ARG A 9 19.81 39.48 -0.27
N TRP A 10 19.73 39.34 1.05
CA TRP A 10 19.47 38.06 1.71
C TRP A 10 18.08 37.52 1.41
N ALA A 11 17.05 38.37 1.45
CA ALA A 11 15.70 37.99 1.09
C ALA A 11 15.62 37.52 -0.37
N SER A 12 16.21 38.28 -1.31
CA SER A 12 16.28 37.87 -2.72
C SER A 12 17.05 36.58 -2.92
N ALA A 13 18.16 36.37 -2.20
CA ALA A 13 18.93 35.12 -2.26
C ALA A 13 18.12 33.91 -1.75
N LEU A 14 17.34 34.08 -0.67
CA LEU A 14 16.46 33.04 -0.15
C LEU A 14 15.32 32.71 -1.13
N VAL A 15 14.72 33.72 -1.77
CA VAL A 15 13.69 33.50 -2.79
C VAL A 15 14.26 32.78 -4.00
N VAL A 16 15.44 33.20 -4.50
CA VAL A 16 16.10 32.53 -5.62
C VAL A 16 16.48 31.10 -5.26
N ALA A 17 17.02 30.86 -4.06
CA ALA A 17 17.36 29.53 -3.58
C ALA A 17 16.11 28.64 -3.50
N PHE A 18 14.98 29.17 -3.00
CA PHE A 18 13.71 28.47 -2.94
C PHE A 18 13.20 28.06 -4.33
N PHE A 19 13.18 28.98 -5.30
CA PHE A 19 12.76 28.68 -6.66
C PHE A 19 13.70 27.70 -7.37
N ALA A 20 15.01 27.84 -7.16
CA ALA A 20 15.99 26.90 -7.69
C ALA A 20 15.78 25.49 -7.13
N LEU A 21 15.60 25.36 -5.80
CA LEU A 21 15.30 24.08 -5.13
C LEU A 21 13.98 23.49 -5.66
N HIS A 22 12.95 24.33 -5.80
CA HIS A 22 11.65 23.92 -6.31
C HIS A 22 11.75 23.37 -7.73
N LEU A 23 12.45 24.06 -8.64
CA LEU A 23 12.67 23.60 -10.01
C LEU A 23 13.47 22.29 -10.03
N LEU A 24 14.48 22.16 -9.17
CA LEU A 24 15.31 20.96 -9.05
C LEU A 24 14.50 19.76 -8.54
N PHE A 25 13.54 19.97 -7.63
CA PHE A 25 12.63 18.90 -7.19
C PHE A 25 11.57 18.57 -8.24
N GLN A 26 11.10 19.54 -9.01
CA GLN A 26 10.20 19.29 -10.13
C GLN A 26 10.86 18.44 -11.22
N THR A 27 12.16 18.60 -11.46
CA THR A 27 12.87 17.76 -12.44
C THR A 27 13.30 16.41 -11.87
N ALA A 28 13.63 16.34 -10.58
CA ALA A 28 14.14 15.12 -9.95
C ALA A 28 13.06 14.14 -9.47
N SER A 29 11.82 14.59 -9.27
CA SER A 29 10.73 13.73 -8.78
C SER A 29 9.44 13.99 -9.56
N PRO A 30 8.98 13.05 -10.38
CA PRO A 30 7.69 13.14 -11.08
C PRO A 30 6.51 13.35 -10.11
N SER A 31 6.57 12.75 -8.92
CA SER A 31 5.55 12.90 -7.88
C SER A 31 5.54 14.32 -7.27
N TYR A 32 6.71 14.89 -6.96
CA TYR A 32 6.81 16.27 -6.49
C TYR A 32 6.38 17.26 -7.58
N ALA A 33 6.80 17.04 -8.83
CA ALA A 33 6.39 17.83 -9.99
C ALA A 33 4.87 17.84 -10.15
N HIS A 34 4.24 16.67 -10.05
CA HIS A 34 2.80 16.55 -10.06
C HIS A 34 2.18 17.31 -8.88
N LYS A 35 2.61 17.07 -7.64
CA LYS A 35 2.05 17.70 -6.42
C LYS A 35 2.26 19.22 -6.35
N THR A 36 3.26 19.76 -7.03
CA THR A 36 3.60 21.21 -6.99
C THR A 36 3.34 21.95 -8.29
N SER A 37 2.86 21.26 -9.32
CA SER A 37 2.48 21.88 -10.59
C SER A 37 1.49 23.01 -10.36
N PHE A 38 1.67 24.11 -11.11
CA PHE A 38 0.75 25.24 -11.12
C PHE A 38 -0.69 24.83 -11.43
N ASP A 39 -0.89 23.76 -12.22
CA ASP A 39 -2.23 23.26 -12.51
C ASP A 39 -2.87 22.64 -11.26
N ASN A 40 -2.14 21.82 -10.51
CA ASN A 40 -2.63 21.25 -9.26
C ASN A 40 -2.73 22.31 -8.15
N ALA A 41 -1.89 23.34 -8.15
CA ALA A 41 -2.03 24.49 -7.26
C ALA A 41 -3.31 25.29 -7.55
N LYS A 42 -3.66 25.49 -8.82
CA LYS A 42 -4.92 26.14 -9.21
C LYS A 42 -6.14 25.30 -8.82
N VAL A 43 -6.05 23.97 -8.92
CA VAL A 43 -7.09 23.06 -8.42
C VAL A 43 -7.26 23.19 -6.91
N ARG A 44 -6.17 23.18 -6.13
CA ARG A 44 -6.20 23.34 -4.66
C ARG A 44 -6.74 24.69 -4.22
N LEU A 45 -6.45 25.74 -4.99
CA LEU A 45 -6.94 27.10 -4.71
C LEU A 45 -8.36 27.36 -5.24
N GLY A 46 -9.02 26.36 -5.83
CA GLY A 46 -10.36 26.51 -6.42
C GLY A 46 -10.41 27.44 -7.64
N LEU A 47 -9.24 27.76 -8.23
CA LEU A 47 -9.09 28.64 -9.39
C LEU A 47 -9.21 27.88 -10.73
N LYS A 48 -9.26 26.55 -10.68
CA LYS A 48 -9.43 25.66 -11.84
C LYS A 48 -10.15 24.40 -11.37
N ASP A 49 -11.26 24.05 -12.01
CA ASP A 49 -11.89 22.76 -11.76
C ASP A 49 -10.91 21.64 -12.15
N ARG A 50 -10.77 20.63 -11.29
CA ARG A 50 -9.96 19.46 -11.57
C ARG A 50 -10.57 18.81 -12.81
N PRO A 51 -9.89 18.76 -13.97
CA PRO A 51 -10.44 18.01 -15.08
C PRO A 51 -10.59 16.58 -14.58
N ALA A 52 -11.80 16.04 -14.64
CA ALA A 52 -12.00 14.63 -14.39
C ALA A 52 -11.13 13.91 -15.43
N GLU A 53 -10.04 13.28 -14.99
CA GLU A 53 -9.27 12.40 -15.85
C GLU A 53 -10.16 11.20 -16.16
N THR A 54 -10.98 11.36 -17.19
CA THR A 54 -11.90 10.32 -17.63
C THR A 54 -11.21 9.61 -18.77
N TRP A 55 -10.92 8.33 -18.54
CA TRP A 55 -10.40 7.45 -19.58
C TRP A 55 -11.59 6.67 -20.14
N ALA A 56 -11.76 6.69 -21.47
CA ALA A 56 -12.80 5.92 -22.14
C ALA A 56 -12.23 5.31 -23.42
N GLY A 57 -12.35 3.98 -23.59
CA GLY A 57 -11.87 3.28 -24.79
C GLY A 57 -10.35 3.35 -24.99
N GLY A 58 -9.55 3.37 -23.92
CA GLY A 58 -8.09 3.38 -24.01
C GLY A 58 -7.47 4.75 -24.38
N ARG A 59 -8.26 5.83 -24.42
CA ARG A 59 -7.75 7.20 -24.59
C ARG A 59 -8.16 8.11 -23.42
N LYS A 60 -7.30 9.07 -23.11
CA LYS A 60 -7.59 10.16 -22.18
C LYS A 60 -8.61 11.10 -22.82
N LEU A 61 -9.75 11.29 -22.18
CA LEU A 61 -10.75 12.27 -22.62
C LEU A 61 -10.33 13.67 -22.19
N GLN A 62 -10.54 14.65 -23.07
CA GLN A 62 -10.36 16.06 -22.77
C GLN A 62 -11.51 16.57 -21.88
N PRO A 63 -11.28 17.62 -21.07
CA PRO A 63 -12.28 18.11 -20.10
C PRO A 63 -13.63 18.52 -20.69
N TRP A 64 -13.67 18.84 -21.99
CA TRP A 64 -14.87 19.23 -22.73
C TRP A 64 -15.46 18.09 -23.59
N GLU A 65 -14.82 16.93 -23.63
CA GLU A 65 -15.39 15.75 -24.30
C GLU A 65 -16.46 15.14 -23.42
N LYS A 66 -17.67 14.99 -23.96
CA LYS A 66 -18.71 14.19 -23.31
C LYS A 66 -18.18 12.76 -23.19
N THR A 67 -18.17 12.21 -21.98
CA THR A 67 -17.94 10.78 -21.77
C THR A 67 -18.94 10.04 -22.66
N PRO A 68 -18.48 9.24 -23.64
CA PRO A 68 -19.41 8.44 -24.44
C PRO A 68 -20.27 7.63 -23.48
N ALA A 69 -21.58 7.54 -23.74
CA ALA A 69 -22.40 6.53 -23.09
C ALA A 69 -21.75 5.20 -23.46
N THR A 70 -20.95 4.65 -22.56
CA THR A 70 -20.19 3.44 -22.82
C THR A 70 -21.21 2.34 -23.00
N ALA A 71 -21.47 1.94 -24.25
CA ALA A 71 -21.84 0.56 -24.51
C ALA A 71 -20.66 -0.25 -23.99
N TRP A 72 -20.83 -0.82 -22.79
CA TRP A 72 -19.84 -1.65 -22.16
C TRP A 72 -19.52 -2.85 -23.06
N PRO A 73 -18.33 -3.46 -22.95
CA PRO A 73 -18.13 -4.75 -23.59
C PRO A 73 -19.29 -5.67 -23.19
N VAL A 74 -19.86 -6.34 -24.18
CA VAL A 74 -20.91 -7.31 -23.97
C VAL A 74 -20.28 -8.69 -23.79
N ASP A 75 -20.92 -9.56 -23.03
CA ASP A 75 -20.51 -10.96 -22.98
C ASP A 75 -20.71 -11.64 -24.35
N ALA A 76 -20.30 -12.91 -24.47
CA ALA A 76 -20.45 -13.68 -25.71
C ALA A 76 -21.91 -13.81 -26.17
N ASP A 77 -22.87 -13.60 -25.25
CA ASP A 77 -24.31 -13.68 -25.48
C ASP A 77 -24.93 -12.30 -25.79
N GLY A 78 -24.11 -11.25 -25.88
CA GLY A 78 -24.55 -9.90 -26.22
C GLY A 78 -25.20 -9.15 -25.06
N ASN A 79 -25.13 -9.66 -23.83
CA ASN A 79 -25.62 -8.94 -22.66
C ASN A 79 -24.61 -7.88 -22.26
N ASP A 80 -25.12 -6.70 -21.91
CA ASP A 80 -24.32 -5.69 -21.24
C ASP A 80 -23.72 -6.32 -19.96
N LEU A 81 -22.39 -6.26 -19.79
CA LEU A 81 -21.75 -6.75 -18.56
C LEU A 81 -22.29 -6.06 -17.29
N ALA A 82 -22.95 -4.90 -17.42
CA ALA A 82 -23.71 -4.26 -16.35
C ALA A 82 -24.98 -5.05 -15.94
N PHE A 83 -25.63 -5.77 -16.87
CA PHE A 83 -26.79 -6.63 -16.58
C PHE A 83 -26.40 -7.82 -15.68
N ASN A 84 -25.22 -8.40 -15.88
CA ASN A 84 -24.65 -9.42 -14.99
C ASN A 84 -24.25 -8.84 -13.61
N ALA A 85 -23.88 -7.55 -13.53
CA ALA A 85 -23.59 -6.88 -12.25
C ALA A 85 -24.85 -6.70 -11.38
N THR A 86 -26.02 -6.45 -11.99
CA THR A 86 -27.32 -6.44 -11.27
C THR A 86 -27.70 -7.80 -10.69
N ARG A 87 -27.40 -8.90 -11.39
CA ARG A 87 -27.58 -10.27 -10.85
C ARG A 87 -26.55 -10.61 -9.78
N ALA A 88 -25.32 -10.09 -9.90
CA ALA A 88 -24.30 -10.17 -8.86
C ALA A 88 -24.68 -9.42 -7.56
N GLN A 89 -25.61 -8.47 -7.63
CA GLN A 89 -26.11 -7.74 -6.46
C GLN A 89 -26.98 -8.62 -5.54
N GLU A 90 -27.64 -9.67 -6.06
CA GLU A 90 -28.43 -10.62 -5.28
C GLU A 90 -27.56 -11.70 -4.57
N GLU A 91 -26.29 -11.86 -4.96
CA GLU A 91 -25.34 -12.85 -4.40
C GLU A 91 -24.05 -12.21 -3.83
N LYS A 92 -24.11 -10.92 -3.50
CA LYS A 92 -22.95 -10.12 -3.09
C LYS A 92 -22.29 -10.67 -1.82
N VAL A 93 -20.97 -10.81 -1.84
CA VAL A 93 -20.18 -11.21 -0.67
C VAL A 93 -20.22 -10.09 0.38
N SER A 94 -20.23 -10.42 1.67
CA SER A 94 -20.13 -9.39 2.71
C SER A 94 -18.71 -8.83 2.72
N ALA A 95 -18.49 -7.65 2.13
CA ALA A 95 -17.16 -7.06 2.01
C ALA A 95 -17.15 -5.52 2.00
N THR A 96 -15.98 -4.95 2.30
CA THR A 96 -15.75 -3.50 2.27
C THR A 96 -14.34 -3.16 1.79
N PHE A 97 -14.14 -1.99 1.18
CA PHE A 97 -12.81 -1.40 1.06
C PHE A 97 -12.43 -0.75 2.39
N VAL A 98 -11.19 -0.91 2.81
CA VAL A 98 -10.66 -0.29 4.04
C VAL A 98 -9.50 0.63 3.68
N MET A 99 -9.57 1.86 4.15
CA MET A 99 -8.51 2.85 3.99
C MET A 99 -8.20 3.51 5.33
N LEU A 100 -6.98 3.30 5.82
CA LEU A 100 -6.43 4.06 6.94
C LEU A 100 -5.77 5.32 6.36
N ALA A 101 -6.33 6.49 6.64
CA ALA A 101 -5.85 7.75 6.05
C ALA A 101 -6.00 8.91 7.03
N ARG A 102 -5.10 9.89 6.95
CA ARG A 102 -5.20 11.12 7.73
C ARG A 102 -5.98 12.17 6.95
N ASN A 103 -6.48 13.18 7.64
CA ASN A 103 -7.18 14.32 7.03
C ASN A 103 -6.39 14.98 5.88
N ARG A 104 -5.07 15.06 6.00
CA ARG A 104 -4.18 15.64 4.99
C ARG A 104 -4.04 14.81 3.71
N ASP A 105 -4.42 13.53 3.76
CA ASP A 105 -4.28 12.58 2.65
C ASP A 105 -5.51 12.60 1.72
N VAL A 106 -6.48 13.50 1.96
CA VAL A 106 -7.76 13.58 1.22
C VAL A 106 -7.60 13.52 -0.30
N TRP A 107 -6.61 14.19 -0.86
CA TRP A 107 -6.42 14.22 -2.32
C TRP A 107 -5.88 12.90 -2.86
N GLY A 108 -4.96 12.26 -2.13
CA GLY A 108 -4.47 10.93 -2.47
C GLY A 108 -5.57 9.88 -2.33
N ALA A 109 -6.40 9.99 -1.29
CA ALA A 109 -7.58 9.13 -1.10
C ALA A 109 -8.59 9.30 -2.24
N VAL A 110 -8.92 10.54 -2.62
CA VAL A 110 -9.82 10.83 -3.76
C VAL A 110 -9.29 10.24 -5.06
N ASP A 111 -7.99 10.34 -5.33
CA ASP A 111 -7.38 9.82 -6.55
C ASP A 111 -7.46 8.28 -6.59
N SER A 112 -7.22 7.61 -5.47
CA SER A 112 -7.34 6.16 -5.35
C SER A 112 -8.78 5.65 -5.43
N ILE A 113 -9.73 6.34 -4.77
CA ILE A 113 -11.16 6.01 -4.86
C ILE A 113 -11.62 6.16 -6.31
N ARG A 114 -11.27 7.26 -6.99
CA ARG A 114 -11.61 7.47 -8.41
C ARG A 114 -11.13 6.30 -9.26
N GLY A 115 -9.85 5.92 -9.12
CA GLY A 115 -9.27 4.81 -9.86
C GLY A 115 -10.06 3.51 -9.66
N LEU A 116 -10.39 3.17 -8.41
CA LEU A 116 -11.11 1.93 -8.13
C LEU A 116 -12.59 1.98 -8.55
N GLU A 117 -13.24 3.13 -8.41
CA GLU A 117 -14.62 3.35 -8.86
C GLU A 117 -14.73 3.19 -10.39
N ASP A 118 -13.83 3.83 -11.14
CA ASP A 118 -13.81 3.77 -12.60
C ASP A 118 -13.54 2.35 -13.12
N ARG A 119 -12.66 1.59 -12.44
CA ARG A 119 -12.24 0.26 -12.86
C ARG A 119 -13.08 -0.88 -12.31
N PHE A 120 -13.80 -0.68 -11.20
CA PHE A 120 -14.48 -1.75 -10.48
C PHE A 120 -15.76 -1.27 -9.80
N ASN A 121 -15.64 -0.41 -8.79
CA ASN A 121 -16.67 -0.34 -7.75
C ASN A 121 -17.98 0.31 -8.20
N ARG A 122 -17.96 1.14 -9.26
CA ARG A 122 -19.19 1.69 -9.84
C ARG A 122 -20.15 0.62 -10.39
N ARG A 123 -19.68 -0.63 -10.57
CA ARG A 123 -20.49 -1.78 -10.98
C ARG A 123 -21.01 -2.62 -9.81
N TYR A 124 -20.28 -2.67 -8.68
CA TYR A 124 -20.56 -3.61 -7.59
C TYR A 124 -21.00 -2.94 -6.29
N HIS A 125 -20.72 -1.64 -6.13
CA HIS A 125 -21.14 -0.78 -5.03
C HIS A 125 -20.76 -1.32 -3.63
N TYR A 126 -19.58 -1.91 -3.45
CA TYR A 126 -19.05 -2.30 -2.14
C TYR A 126 -18.79 -1.08 -1.26
N THR A 127 -19.06 -1.20 0.04
CA THR A 127 -18.94 -0.10 1.01
C THR A 127 -17.48 0.35 1.14
N TRP A 128 -17.26 1.65 1.30
CA TRP A 128 -15.97 2.21 1.70
C TRP A 128 -15.94 2.48 3.21
N THR A 129 -14.93 1.95 3.90
CA THR A 129 -14.69 2.17 5.33
C THR A 129 -13.37 2.91 5.51
N PHE A 130 -13.45 4.13 6.00
CA PHE A 130 -12.29 4.98 6.28
C PHE A 130 -11.99 4.97 7.77
N LEU A 131 -10.74 4.76 8.15
CA LEU A 131 -10.26 4.79 9.53
C LEU A 131 -9.17 5.84 9.69
N ASN A 132 -9.11 6.50 10.84
CA ASN A 132 -8.09 7.52 11.16
C ASN A 132 -7.85 7.56 12.67
N ASP A 133 -6.63 7.89 13.09
CA ASP A 133 -6.30 8.08 14.51
C ASP A 133 -6.88 9.37 15.10
N GLU A 134 -7.36 10.27 14.23
CA GLU A 134 -8.11 11.47 14.58
C GLU A 134 -9.50 11.49 13.93
N PRO A 135 -10.47 12.26 14.46
CA PRO A 135 -11.72 12.51 13.76
C PRO A 135 -11.51 13.05 12.35
N PHE A 136 -12.21 12.46 11.38
CA PHE A 136 -12.20 12.97 10.01
C PHE A 136 -12.86 14.35 9.91
N SER A 137 -12.22 15.24 9.17
CA SER A 137 -12.75 16.56 8.85
C SER A 137 -13.95 16.46 7.90
N GLU A 138 -14.81 17.47 7.94
CA GLU A 138 -15.94 17.56 7.01
C GLU A 138 -15.47 17.70 5.56
N GLU A 139 -14.28 18.27 5.33
CA GLU A 139 -13.65 18.28 4.01
C GLU A 139 -13.36 16.86 3.52
N PHE A 140 -12.71 16.03 4.34
CA PHE A 140 -12.37 14.66 3.97
C PHE A 140 -13.63 13.84 3.66
N LYS A 141 -14.63 13.89 4.56
CA LYS A 141 -15.91 13.19 4.36
C LYS A 141 -16.60 13.65 3.08
N ARG A 142 -16.76 14.95 2.89
CA ARG A 142 -17.42 15.53 1.71
C ARG A 142 -16.76 15.09 0.40
N HIS A 143 -15.43 15.12 0.31
CA HIS A 143 -14.74 14.79 -0.93
C HIS A 143 -14.75 13.28 -1.23
N THR A 144 -14.57 12.44 -0.21
CA THR A 144 -14.59 10.98 -0.39
C THR A 144 -16.00 10.45 -0.64
N SER A 145 -17.02 10.94 0.07
CA SER A 145 -18.42 10.54 -0.15
C SER A 145 -18.99 11.03 -1.48
N ALA A 146 -18.51 12.16 -2.01
CA ALA A 146 -18.99 12.70 -3.29
C ALA A 146 -18.52 11.88 -4.50
N ILE A 147 -17.41 11.13 -4.37
CA ILE A 147 -16.85 10.34 -5.47
C ILE A 147 -17.13 8.85 -5.35
N ALA A 148 -17.38 8.34 -4.14
CA ALA A 148 -17.79 6.95 -3.92
C ALA A 148 -19.20 6.71 -4.50
N SER A 149 -19.38 5.59 -5.19
CA SER A 149 -20.69 5.19 -5.74
C SER A 149 -21.57 4.43 -4.74
N SER A 150 -21.06 4.15 -3.55
CA SER A 150 -21.66 3.31 -2.51
C SER A 150 -21.64 4.00 -1.14
N LYS A 151 -22.15 3.32 -0.11
CA LYS A 151 -22.09 3.79 1.28
C LYS A 151 -20.63 4.07 1.68
N THR A 152 -20.38 5.20 2.32
CA THR A 152 -19.12 5.49 3.00
C THR A 152 -19.33 5.48 4.52
N GLN A 153 -18.35 4.94 5.24
CA GLN A 153 -18.31 4.87 6.69
C GLN A 153 -17.00 5.48 7.19
N TYR A 154 -17.03 6.17 8.33
CA TYR A 154 -15.86 6.87 8.88
C TYR A 154 -15.71 6.51 10.36
N GLY A 155 -14.62 5.85 10.71
CA GLY A 155 -14.30 5.42 12.07
C GLY A 155 -13.07 6.14 12.62
N VAL A 156 -13.07 6.36 13.93
CA VAL A 156 -11.89 6.84 14.66
C VAL A 156 -11.28 5.66 15.38
N VAL A 157 -9.99 5.45 15.21
CA VAL A 157 -9.26 4.38 15.87
C VAL A 157 -9.30 4.58 17.38
N PRO A 158 -9.71 3.56 18.17
CA PRO A 158 -9.65 3.63 19.62
C PRO A 158 -8.23 3.92 20.12
N LYS A 159 -8.11 4.82 21.09
CA LYS A 159 -6.80 5.29 21.60
C LYS A 159 -5.96 4.17 22.19
N GLU A 160 -6.59 3.12 22.70
CA GLU A 160 -5.96 1.93 23.26
C GLU A 160 -5.27 1.08 22.18
N GLN A 161 -5.75 1.16 20.94
CA GLN A 161 -5.24 0.39 19.80
C GLN A 161 -4.13 1.14 19.06
N TRP A 162 -4.25 2.46 18.91
CA TRP A 162 -3.21 3.31 18.32
C TRP A 162 -2.10 3.66 19.32
N GLY A 163 -2.49 3.91 20.56
CA GLY A 163 -1.64 4.33 21.68
C GLY A 163 -1.28 5.80 21.61
N ASP A 164 -1.73 6.62 22.57
CA ASP A 164 -1.10 7.93 22.84
C ASP A 164 0.27 7.71 23.53
N GLN A 165 0.40 6.60 24.26
CA GLN A 165 1.58 6.13 24.99
C GLN A 165 2.01 4.75 24.48
N PHE A 166 3.21 4.30 24.85
CA PHE A 166 3.64 2.93 24.61
C PHE A 166 2.84 1.93 25.46
N PRO A 167 2.63 0.68 25.00
CA PRO A 167 2.08 -0.38 25.84
C PRO A 167 2.92 -0.61 27.11
N GLU A 168 2.30 -1.08 28.19
CA GLU A 168 2.95 -1.21 29.52
C GLU A 168 4.21 -2.09 29.54
N TRP A 169 4.30 -3.07 28.64
CA TRP A 169 5.45 -3.97 28.52
C TRP A 169 6.60 -3.39 27.66
N ILE A 170 6.42 -2.20 27.11
CA ILE A 170 7.44 -1.51 26.31
C ILE A 170 8.22 -0.53 27.18
N ASP A 171 9.53 -0.73 27.26
CA ASP A 171 10.46 0.25 27.82
C ASP A 171 10.59 1.42 26.85
N GLU A 172 9.91 2.52 27.17
CA GLU A 172 9.90 3.75 26.38
C GLU A 172 11.30 4.30 26.13
N LYS A 173 12.20 4.23 27.12
CA LYS A 173 13.56 4.75 26.96
C LYS A 173 14.32 3.92 25.93
N ARG A 174 14.26 2.59 26.05
CA ARG A 174 14.88 1.68 25.09
C ARG A 174 14.30 1.83 23.68
N ALA A 175 12.98 1.97 23.55
CA ALA A 175 12.34 2.18 22.25
C ALA A 175 12.80 3.48 21.59
N ASN A 176 12.83 4.58 22.34
CA ASN A 176 13.30 5.87 21.84
C ASN A 176 14.78 5.83 21.43
N GLU A 177 15.63 5.13 22.20
CA GLU A 177 17.04 4.90 21.86
C GLU A 177 17.18 4.10 20.55
N ALA A 178 16.42 3.01 20.39
CA ALA A 178 16.45 2.19 19.18
C ALA A 178 15.99 2.98 17.94
N ILE A 179 14.93 3.80 18.05
CA ILE A 179 14.48 4.70 16.98
C ILE A 179 15.59 5.69 16.61
N ALA A 180 16.23 6.30 17.61
CA ALA A 180 17.33 7.24 17.37
C ALA A 180 18.54 6.56 16.70
N GLU A 181 18.88 5.33 17.06
CA GLU A 181 19.95 4.56 16.43
C GLU A 181 19.64 4.18 14.99
N MET A 182 18.42 3.68 14.72
CA MET A 182 17.99 3.37 13.36
C MET A 182 17.97 4.63 12.47
N GLY A 183 17.63 5.78 13.05
CA GLY A 183 17.74 7.07 12.35
C GLY A 183 19.15 7.47 11.98
N LYS A 184 20.13 7.23 12.86
CA LYS A 184 21.55 7.45 12.55
C LYS A 184 22.06 6.53 11.44
N LYS A 185 21.50 5.32 11.33
CA LYS A 185 21.84 4.32 10.30
C LYS A 185 21.16 4.57 8.95
N ASN A 186 20.29 5.59 8.84
CA ASN A 186 19.47 5.86 7.66
C ASN A 186 18.64 4.65 7.19
N ILE A 187 18.19 3.80 8.12
CA ILE A 187 17.27 2.71 7.79
C ILE A 187 15.96 3.36 7.32
N PRO A 188 15.39 2.96 6.17
CA PRO A 188 14.13 3.52 5.68
C PRO A 188 13.05 3.46 6.76
N TYR A 189 12.52 4.62 7.16
CA TYR A 189 11.54 4.77 8.25
C TYR A 189 12.02 4.31 9.66
N GLY A 190 13.31 3.95 9.79
CA GLY A 190 13.96 3.55 11.02
C GLY A 190 14.19 4.73 11.98
N GLY A 191 14.57 5.89 11.43
CA GLY A 191 14.58 7.20 12.09
C GLY A 191 15.03 8.34 11.17
N SER A 192 14.91 8.13 9.86
CA SER A 192 15.16 9.08 8.78
C SER A 192 13.93 9.10 7.88
N VAL A 193 13.54 10.32 7.50
CA VAL A 193 12.44 10.79 6.62
C VAL A 193 11.64 9.71 5.87
N PRO A 194 10.29 9.80 5.83
CA PRO A 194 9.45 8.89 5.04
C PRO A 194 9.94 8.72 3.60
N CYS A 195 9.95 7.48 3.07
CA CYS A 195 10.34 7.17 1.69
C CYS A 195 9.43 7.80 0.60
N ALA A 196 8.49 8.69 0.98
CA ALA A 196 7.59 9.37 0.07
C ALA A 196 7.96 10.84 -0.25
N SER A 197 9.08 11.39 0.26
CA SER A 197 9.32 12.84 0.08
C SER A 197 10.76 13.34 -0.05
N VAL A 198 11.77 12.49 -0.31
CA VAL A 198 13.16 12.98 -0.46
C VAL A 198 13.80 12.48 -1.76
N PRO A 199 13.92 13.31 -2.81
CA PRO A 199 14.69 12.98 -4.00
C PRO A 199 16.19 12.86 -3.67
N ALA A 200 16.92 12.04 -4.44
CA ALA A 200 18.34 11.71 -4.26
C ALA A 200 19.29 12.93 -4.16
N SER A 201 18.83 14.12 -4.56
CA SER A 201 19.55 15.40 -4.43
C SER A 201 19.64 15.94 -2.99
N PHE A 202 18.89 15.38 -2.04
CA PHE A 202 18.94 15.78 -0.63
C PHE A 202 20.03 15.09 0.20
N VAL A 203 20.72 14.09 -0.35
CA VAL A 203 21.83 13.42 0.34
C VAL A 203 22.93 14.43 0.69
N PHE A 204 23.12 15.48 -0.13
CA PHE A 204 24.15 16.49 0.07
C PHE A 204 23.80 17.52 1.16
N LEU A 205 22.52 17.89 1.31
CA LEU A 205 22.08 18.83 2.35
C LEU A 205 21.87 18.14 3.70
N ALA A 206 21.46 16.87 3.72
CA ALA A 206 21.45 16.04 4.92
C ALA A 206 22.86 15.87 5.52
N TYR A 207 23.89 15.82 4.67
CA TYR A 207 25.30 15.76 5.09
C TYR A 207 25.80 17.06 5.74
N VAL A 208 25.25 18.21 5.34
CA VAL A 208 25.60 19.53 5.92
C VAL A 208 24.82 19.78 7.22
N TRP A 209 23.60 19.25 7.35
CA TRP A 209 22.77 19.36 8.56
C TRP A 209 23.13 18.37 9.66
N SER A 210 23.71 17.21 9.33
CA SER A 210 24.20 16.23 10.32
C SER A 210 25.41 16.71 11.13
N SER A 211 25.99 17.86 10.76
CA SER A 211 27.15 18.49 11.42
C SER A 211 26.79 19.45 12.56
N LEU A 212 25.50 19.66 12.86
CA LEU A 212 25.03 20.50 13.98
C LEU A 212 24.50 19.62 15.13
N PRO A 213 25.16 19.56 16.30
CA PRO A 213 24.84 18.62 17.37
C PRO A 213 23.60 19.00 18.22
N ALA A 214 22.62 19.73 17.69
CA ALA A 214 21.57 20.36 18.53
C ALA A 214 20.12 20.17 18.07
N LEU A 215 19.82 19.33 17.08
CA LEU A 215 18.43 18.97 16.76
C LEU A 215 18.34 17.47 16.51
N SER A 216 18.30 16.70 17.60
CA SER A 216 17.83 15.31 17.57
C SER A 216 16.36 15.33 17.18
N LEU A 217 16.07 15.33 15.88
CA LEU A 217 14.74 15.09 15.35
C LEU A 217 14.40 13.60 15.53
N THR A 218 14.23 13.15 16.77
CA THR A 218 13.35 12.01 17.09
C THR A 218 11.92 12.52 16.85
N GLY A 219 11.54 12.65 15.58
CA GLY A 219 10.33 13.32 15.17
C GLY A 219 9.05 12.50 15.46
N PRO A 220 7.90 13.16 15.68
CA PRO A 220 6.58 12.52 15.83
C PRO A 220 6.19 11.55 14.70
N SER A 221 6.79 11.71 13.51
CA SER A 221 6.51 10.87 12.34
C SER A 221 6.97 9.41 12.50
N TYR A 222 8.11 9.15 13.16
CA TYR A 222 8.70 7.80 13.22
C TYR A 222 7.95 6.86 14.16
N LEU A 223 7.40 7.44 15.24
CA LEU A 223 6.54 6.73 16.16
C LEU A 223 5.16 6.49 15.53
N ALA A 224 4.65 7.46 14.77
CA ALA A 224 3.39 7.29 14.05
C ALA A 224 3.45 6.14 13.02
N ASP A 225 4.57 5.95 12.32
CA ASP A 225 4.74 4.85 11.37
C ASP A 225 4.74 3.48 12.09
N ARG A 226 5.35 3.38 13.28
CA ARG A 226 5.34 2.14 14.09
C ARG A 226 3.97 1.83 14.66
N ARG A 227 3.26 2.84 15.14
CA ARG A 227 1.86 2.73 15.57
C ARG A 227 0.98 2.28 14.41
N MET A 228 1.19 2.81 13.21
CA MET A 228 0.51 2.37 12.00
C MET A 228 0.81 0.90 11.68
N CYS A 229 2.07 0.47 11.64
CA CYS A 229 2.43 -0.92 11.39
C CYS A 229 1.79 -1.86 12.44
N ARG A 230 1.85 -1.49 13.72
CA ARG A 230 1.21 -2.25 14.81
C ARG A 230 -0.32 -2.28 14.64
N TYR A 231 -0.94 -1.16 14.29
CA TYR A 231 -2.38 -1.05 14.08
C TYR A 231 -2.86 -1.93 12.94
N GLN A 232 -2.17 -1.89 11.80
CA GLN A 232 -2.45 -2.76 10.66
C GLN A 232 -2.19 -4.23 11.01
N SER A 233 -1.15 -4.54 11.79
CA SER A 233 -0.87 -5.92 12.19
C SER A 233 -1.91 -6.50 13.15
N GLY A 234 -2.47 -5.69 14.06
CA GLY A 234 -3.18 -6.23 15.22
C GLY A 234 -4.63 -5.80 15.39
N PHE A 235 -5.06 -4.69 14.79
CA PHE A 235 -6.22 -3.97 15.31
C PHE A 235 -7.26 -3.57 14.27
N PHE A 236 -6.88 -3.22 13.04
CA PHE A 236 -7.86 -2.68 12.09
C PHE A 236 -9.07 -3.61 11.89
N PHE A 237 -8.83 -4.91 11.75
CA PHE A 237 -9.83 -5.96 11.57
C PHE A 237 -10.74 -6.20 12.78
N ARG A 238 -10.45 -5.55 13.92
CA ARG A 238 -11.26 -5.58 15.15
C ARG A 238 -12.11 -4.31 15.31
N HIS A 239 -11.98 -3.33 14.40
CA HIS A 239 -12.75 -2.10 14.45
C HIS A 239 -14.24 -2.41 14.25
N GLU A 240 -15.13 -1.75 15.00
CA GLU A 240 -16.58 -2.05 15.00
C GLU A 240 -17.22 -1.97 13.60
N LEU A 241 -16.76 -1.02 12.77
CA LEU A 241 -17.20 -0.89 11.38
C LEU A 241 -16.84 -2.08 10.49
N LEU A 242 -15.91 -2.94 10.90
CA LEU A 242 -15.55 -4.15 10.16
C LEU A 242 -16.25 -5.41 10.67
N ALA A 243 -17.00 -5.34 11.79
CA ALA A 243 -17.58 -6.50 12.44
C ALA A 243 -18.64 -7.23 11.60
N GLU A 244 -19.28 -6.55 10.64
CA GLU A 244 -20.32 -7.12 9.77
C GLU A 244 -19.78 -7.74 8.47
N TYR A 245 -18.50 -7.54 8.15
CA TYR A 245 -17.91 -7.97 6.89
C TYR A 245 -17.18 -9.32 7.00
N GLU A 246 -17.25 -10.11 5.93
CA GLU A 246 -16.48 -11.35 5.78
C GLU A 246 -15.10 -11.07 5.17
N PHE A 247 -15.05 -10.17 4.19
CA PHE A 247 -13.82 -9.78 3.49
C PHE A 247 -13.56 -8.27 3.60
N TYR A 248 -12.29 -7.90 3.44
CA TYR A 248 -11.92 -6.52 3.18
C TYR A 248 -10.94 -6.44 2.01
N TRP A 249 -10.89 -5.26 1.39
CA TRP A 249 -9.85 -4.89 0.44
C TRP A 249 -9.16 -3.62 0.92
N ARG A 250 -7.89 -3.72 1.32
CA ARG A 250 -7.10 -2.55 1.70
C ARG A 250 -6.76 -1.69 0.49
N VAL A 251 -7.02 -0.40 0.62
CA VAL A 251 -6.69 0.63 -0.37
C VAL A 251 -5.98 1.77 0.36
N GLU A 252 -4.74 2.07 -0.04
CA GLU A 252 -3.99 3.23 0.47
C GLU A 252 -4.27 4.48 -0.38
N PRO A 253 -4.04 5.70 0.15
CA PRO A 253 -3.96 6.91 -0.65
C PRO A 253 -2.83 6.86 -1.70
N ASP A 254 -2.95 7.65 -2.77
CA ASP A 254 -1.93 7.80 -3.82
C ASP A 254 -1.64 6.51 -4.64
N VAL A 255 -2.52 5.50 -4.60
CA VAL A 255 -2.46 4.30 -5.47
C VAL A 255 -3.21 4.48 -6.77
N GLN A 256 -2.86 3.68 -7.79
CA GLN A 256 -3.53 3.67 -9.09
C GLN A 256 -3.96 2.26 -9.49
N PHE A 257 -5.19 2.16 -10.02
CA PHE A 257 -5.72 0.96 -10.67
C PHE A 257 -5.63 1.14 -12.18
N THR A 258 -4.77 0.35 -12.82
CA THR A 258 -4.37 0.60 -14.21
C THR A 258 -5.16 -0.24 -15.22
N CYS A 259 -5.95 -1.22 -14.78
CA CYS A 259 -6.73 -2.10 -15.63
C CYS A 259 -8.21 -2.18 -15.25
N ASP A 260 -9.06 -2.52 -16.20
CA ASP A 260 -10.50 -2.78 -15.96
C ASP A 260 -10.66 -4.11 -15.19
N ILE A 261 -11.38 -4.11 -14.05
CA ILE A 261 -11.52 -5.30 -13.19
C ILE A 261 -12.84 -6.01 -13.50
N THR A 262 -12.88 -6.82 -14.55
CA THR A 262 -14.15 -7.29 -15.16
C THR A 262 -14.96 -8.29 -14.31
N TYR A 263 -14.41 -8.81 -13.23
CA TYR A 263 -15.06 -9.76 -12.31
C TYR A 263 -15.14 -9.20 -10.88
N ASP A 264 -15.82 -9.90 -9.97
CA ASP A 264 -15.86 -9.60 -8.54
C ASP A 264 -14.75 -10.36 -7.79
N PRO A 265 -13.68 -9.67 -7.32
CA PRO A 265 -12.59 -10.34 -6.60
C PRO A 265 -13.03 -10.95 -5.27
N PHE A 266 -13.99 -10.35 -4.56
CA PHE A 266 -14.50 -10.93 -3.31
C PHE A 266 -15.26 -12.22 -3.58
N ARG A 267 -16.06 -12.24 -4.65
CA ARG A 267 -16.77 -13.45 -5.06
C ARG A 267 -15.79 -14.55 -5.48
N ARG A 268 -14.77 -14.22 -6.27
CA ARG A 268 -13.71 -15.17 -6.65
C ARG A 268 -13.01 -15.75 -5.42
N MET A 269 -12.65 -14.88 -4.46
CA MET A 269 -12.03 -15.33 -3.21
C MET A 269 -12.94 -16.30 -2.46
N LYS A 270 -14.25 -16.03 -2.40
CA LYS A 270 -15.21 -16.90 -1.73
C LYS A 270 -15.42 -18.23 -2.45
N ASP A 271 -15.66 -18.20 -3.76
CA ASP A 271 -15.98 -19.37 -4.57
C ASP A 271 -14.78 -20.33 -4.72
N GLU A 272 -13.56 -19.80 -4.74
CA GLU A 272 -12.33 -20.59 -4.78
C GLU A 272 -11.72 -20.86 -3.38
N GLU A 273 -12.47 -20.59 -2.31
CA GLU A 273 -12.07 -20.79 -0.91
C GLU A 273 -10.71 -20.16 -0.54
N LYS A 274 -10.44 -18.97 -1.09
CA LYS A 274 -9.23 -18.18 -0.82
C LYS A 274 -9.40 -17.36 0.45
N VAL A 275 -8.28 -17.22 1.15
CA VAL A 275 -8.19 -16.48 2.41
C VAL A 275 -7.40 -15.18 2.22
N TYR A 276 -6.31 -15.19 1.43
CA TYR A 276 -5.44 -14.03 1.26
C TYR A 276 -5.04 -13.81 -0.21
N GLY A 277 -5.37 -12.63 -0.75
CA GLY A 277 -5.14 -12.22 -2.12
C GLY A 277 -4.22 -11.01 -2.22
N TRP A 278 -3.29 -11.03 -3.19
CA TRP A 278 -2.23 -10.04 -3.33
C TRP A 278 -1.87 -9.76 -4.81
N VAL A 279 -1.17 -8.65 -5.05
CA VAL A 279 -0.70 -8.23 -6.41
C VAL A 279 0.79 -7.93 -6.51
N VAL A 280 1.48 -7.64 -5.40
CA VAL A 280 2.93 -7.42 -5.39
C VAL A 280 3.54 -8.21 -4.23
N SER A 281 4.72 -8.78 -4.46
CA SER A 281 5.55 -9.39 -3.40
C SER A 281 7.02 -9.02 -3.60
N LEU A 282 7.72 -8.75 -2.50
CA LEU A 282 9.10 -8.23 -2.50
C LEU A 282 9.88 -8.68 -1.27
N TYR A 283 11.19 -8.43 -1.26
CA TYR A 283 12.05 -8.68 -0.10
C TYR A 283 12.01 -7.51 0.88
N GLU A 284 11.81 -7.78 2.17
CA GLU A 284 11.96 -6.77 3.22
C GLU A 284 13.43 -6.44 3.46
N TYR A 285 13.69 -5.21 3.91
CA TYR A 285 15.00 -4.84 4.43
C TYR A 285 15.25 -5.51 5.77
N GLN A 286 16.16 -6.48 5.82
CA GLN A 286 16.44 -7.29 7.01
C GLN A 286 16.79 -6.45 8.25
N ASP A 287 17.40 -5.28 8.08
CA ASP A 287 17.72 -4.32 9.15
C ASP A 287 16.48 -3.79 9.89
N THR A 288 15.29 -3.93 9.32
CA THR A 288 14.01 -3.49 9.91
C THR A 288 13.35 -4.57 10.76
N ILE A 289 13.75 -5.83 10.58
CA ILE A 289 13.15 -7.03 11.15
C ILE A 289 14.19 -8.04 11.71
N PRO A 290 15.32 -7.63 12.31
CA PRO A 290 16.40 -8.56 12.67
C PRO A 290 15.98 -9.67 13.62
N THR A 291 14.98 -9.47 14.49
CA THR A 291 14.49 -10.52 15.38
C THR A 291 13.11 -11.09 15.03
N LEU A 292 12.42 -10.55 14.01
CA LEU A 292 11.05 -10.96 13.67
C LEU A 292 10.94 -12.48 13.48
N PHE A 293 11.78 -13.06 12.62
CA PHE A 293 11.70 -14.49 12.35
C PHE A 293 12.16 -15.37 13.53
N LYS A 294 13.02 -14.84 14.41
CA LYS A 294 13.37 -15.55 15.64
C LYS A 294 12.11 -15.70 16.52
N GLU A 295 11.40 -14.60 16.76
CA GLU A 295 10.14 -14.63 17.52
C GLU A 295 9.08 -15.49 16.81
N THR A 296 9.00 -15.44 15.48
CA THR A 296 8.14 -16.35 14.70
C THR A 296 8.47 -17.83 14.94
N LYS A 297 9.76 -18.21 14.94
CA LYS A 297 10.18 -19.60 15.23
C LYS A 297 9.89 -19.99 16.68
N ASP A 298 10.10 -19.08 17.62
CA ASP A 298 9.78 -19.31 19.03
C ASP A 298 8.27 -19.54 19.21
N PHE A 299 7.42 -18.78 18.51
CA PHE A 299 5.98 -19.02 18.45
C PHE A 299 5.63 -20.37 17.84
N MET A 300 6.17 -20.72 16.66
CA MET A 300 5.90 -22.00 15.99
C MET A 300 6.27 -23.20 16.87
N LYS A 301 7.36 -23.09 17.64
CA LYS A 301 7.79 -24.12 18.58
C LYS A 301 6.84 -24.24 19.78
N ALA A 302 6.31 -23.13 20.26
CA ALA A 302 5.35 -23.10 21.36
C ALA A 302 3.94 -23.52 20.94
N HIS A 303 3.58 -23.27 19.68
CA HIS A 303 2.24 -23.48 19.11
C HIS A 303 2.27 -24.27 17.79
N PRO A 304 2.78 -25.51 17.78
CA PRO A 304 2.84 -26.32 16.57
C PRO A 304 1.45 -26.62 15.99
N GLU A 305 0.38 -26.59 16.80
CA GLU A 305 -1.01 -26.75 16.39
C GLU A 305 -1.53 -25.67 15.43
N HIS A 306 -0.87 -24.51 15.40
CA HIS A 306 -1.25 -23.41 14.52
C HIS A 306 -0.51 -23.41 13.18
N VAL A 307 0.51 -24.26 13.01
CA VAL A 307 1.29 -24.34 11.77
C VAL A 307 0.64 -25.33 10.80
N ALA A 308 0.22 -24.83 9.64
CA ALA A 308 -0.41 -25.65 8.60
C ALA A 308 0.61 -26.59 7.93
N GLU A 309 0.17 -27.75 7.46
CA GLU A 309 1.00 -28.67 6.68
C GLU A 309 0.19 -29.25 5.50
N PRO A 310 0.56 -28.98 4.23
CA PRO A 310 1.68 -28.14 3.80
C PRO A 310 1.39 -26.65 4.00
N ASN A 311 2.44 -25.84 4.13
CA ASN A 311 2.40 -24.37 4.20
C ASN A 311 3.37 -23.74 3.16
N LEU A 312 3.55 -22.42 3.21
CA LEU A 312 4.44 -21.66 2.33
C LEU A 312 5.86 -21.45 2.93
N MET A 313 6.31 -22.26 3.89
CA MET A 313 7.69 -22.21 4.40
C MET A 313 8.75 -22.21 3.28
N PRO A 314 8.63 -23.01 2.19
CA PRO A 314 9.60 -22.96 1.09
C PRO A 314 9.65 -21.62 0.34
N TRP A 315 8.67 -20.74 0.52
CA TRP A 315 8.62 -19.42 -0.09
C TRP A 315 9.31 -18.37 0.79
N ILE A 316 9.12 -18.44 2.10
CA ILE A 316 9.70 -17.49 3.07
C ILE A 316 11.10 -17.90 3.56
N SER A 317 11.55 -19.13 3.28
CA SER A 317 12.86 -19.62 3.71
C SER A 317 13.53 -20.49 2.66
N ASN A 318 14.82 -20.23 2.42
CA ASN A 318 15.64 -20.98 1.48
C ASN A 318 16.36 -22.19 2.13
N ASP A 319 16.27 -22.32 3.45
CA ASP A 319 17.01 -23.27 4.27
C ASP A 319 16.09 -24.03 5.23
N LYS A 320 14.85 -24.28 4.80
CA LYS A 320 13.84 -25.10 5.51
C LYS A 320 13.44 -24.53 6.88
N GLY A 321 13.39 -23.21 7.00
CA GLY A 321 12.95 -22.51 8.20
C GLY A 321 14.07 -22.13 9.16
N GLU A 322 15.35 -22.28 8.78
CA GLU A 322 16.45 -21.82 9.63
C GLU A 322 16.56 -20.28 9.62
N THR A 323 16.46 -19.67 8.43
CA THR A 323 16.47 -18.22 8.24
C THR A 323 15.30 -17.73 7.37
N TYR A 324 14.90 -16.48 7.60
CA TYR A 324 13.91 -15.78 6.78
C TYR A 324 14.60 -15.10 5.61
N ASN A 325 14.17 -15.41 4.38
CA ASN A 325 14.73 -14.79 3.19
C ASN A 325 14.25 -13.34 2.99
N GLY A 326 13.20 -12.90 3.70
CA GLY A 326 12.63 -11.56 3.62
C GLY A 326 11.40 -11.44 2.70
N CYS A 327 11.01 -12.50 2.00
CA CYS A 327 9.88 -12.48 1.08
C CYS A 327 8.56 -12.26 1.80
N HIS A 328 7.83 -11.22 1.36
CA HIS A 328 6.51 -10.89 1.86
C HIS A 328 5.60 -10.38 0.74
N PHE A 329 4.29 -10.51 0.95
CA PHE A 329 3.25 -9.86 0.17
C PHE A 329 3.17 -8.39 0.60
N TRP A 330 3.06 -7.48 -0.36
CA TRP A 330 3.09 -6.05 -0.09
C TRP A 330 1.69 -5.54 0.31
N SER A 331 1.47 -5.36 1.61
CA SER A 331 0.14 -5.22 2.23
C SER A 331 -0.64 -3.95 1.89
N ASN A 332 -0.06 -2.94 1.24
CA ASN A 332 -0.85 -1.78 0.77
C ASN A 332 -1.95 -2.19 -0.22
N PHE A 333 -1.78 -3.34 -0.89
CA PHE A 333 -2.86 -4.08 -1.51
C PHE A 333 -3.01 -5.43 -0.82
N GLU A 334 -4.18 -5.67 -0.24
CA GLU A 334 -4.58 -6.99 0.23
C GLU A 334 -6.10 -7.13 0.10
N ILE A 335 -6.54 -8.31 -0.37
CA ILE A 335 -7.93 -8.75 -0.26
C ILE A 335 -7.92 -9.98 0.62
N ALA A 336 -8.50 -9.92 1.81
CA ALA A 336 -8.43 -11.05 2.73
C ALA A 336 -9.71 -11.23 3.55
N ARG A 337 -9.90 -12.44 4.06
CA ARG A 337 -10.96 -12.72 5.03
C ARG A 337 -10.61 -12.09 6.37
N LEU A 338 -11.57 -11.43 7.00
CA LEU A 338 -11.39 -10.82 8.32
C LEU A 338 -11.27 -11.89 9.42
N ASP A 339 -11.95 -13.02 9.27
CA ASP A 339 -11.92 -14.12 10.25
C ASP A 339 -10.54 -14.78 10.38
N PHE A 340 -9.70 -14.73 9.35
CA PHE A 340 -8.31 -15.18 9.43
C PHE A 340 -7.52 -14.38 10.47
N TRP A 341 -7.64 -13.05 10.45
CA TRP A 341 -6.98 -12.18 11.42
C TRP A 341 -7.61 -12.25 12.81
N GLN A 342 -8.87 -12.65 12.90
CA GLN A 342 -9.57 -12.84 14.17
C GLN A 342 -9.38 -14.25 14.75
N SER A 343 -8.74 -15.17 14.00
CA SER A 343 -8.54 -16.55 14.41
C SER A 343 -7.62 -16.65 15.64
N ASP A 344 -7.82 -17.70 16.44
CA ASP A 344 -6.98 -17.97 17.62
C ASP A 344 -5.49 -18.02 17.25
N ALA A 345 -5.15 -18.63 16.11
CA ALA A 345 -3.79 -18.73 15.60
C ALA A 345 -3.14 -17.36 15.36
N TYR A 346 -3.82 -16.49 14.59
CA TYR A 346 -3.30 -15.17 14.29
C TYR A 346 -3.24 -14.27 15.53
N MET A 347 -4.28 -14.33 16.36
CA MET A 347 -4.37 -13.53 17.57
C MET A 347 -3.28 -13.90 18.57
N ALA A 348 -3.02 -15.18 18.79
CA ALA A 348 -1.92 -15.64 19.62
C ALA A 348 -0.55 -15.24 19.05
N TYR A 349 -0.39 -15.29 17.72
CA TYR A 349 0.82 -14.86 17.05
C TYR A 349 1.07 -13.37 17.19
N PHE A 350 0.06 -12.54 16.91
CA PHE A 350 0.14 -11.10 17.09
C PHE A 350 0.44 -10.73 18.54
N ASP A 351 -0.25 -11.33 19.52
CA ASP A 351 -0.01 -11.07 20.94
C ASP A 351 1.40 -11.45 21.38
N HIS A 352 1.97 -12.52 20.83
CA HIS A 352 3.37 -12.89 21.04
C HIS A 352 4.32 -11.83 20.49
N LEU A 353 4.12 -11.39 19.24
CA LEU A 353 4.92 -10.34 18.60
C LEU A 353 4.78 -8.97 19.28
N ASP A 354 3.57 -8.61 19.72
CA ASP A 354 3.33 -7.32 20.38
C ASP A 354 4.07 -7.25 21.72
N LYS A 355 4.08 -8.36 22.48
CA LYS A 355 4.80 -8.48 23.76
C LYS A 355 6.31 -8.53 23.63
N SER A 356 6.86 -9.06 22.54
CA SER A 356 8.31 -9.03 22.29
C SER A 356 8.80 -7.62 21.93
N GLY A 357 7.90 -6.75 21.47
CA GLY A 357 8.12 -5.31 21.33
C GLY A 357 8.84 -4.90 20.04
N GLY A 358 9.00 -5.81 19.08
CA GLY A 358 9.70 -5.53 17.83
C GLY A 358 9.08 -4.42 16.97
N PHE A 359 7.78 -4.13 17.13
CA PHE A 359 7.16 -2.95 16.52
C PHE A 359 7.81 -1.62 16.96
N PHE A 360 8.35 -1.56 18.19
CA PHE A 360 8.91 -0.34 18.78
C PHE A 360 10.43 -0.39 18.94
N TYR A 361 11.00 -1.54 19.31
CA TYR A 361 12.44 -1.74 19.40
C TYR A 361 13.10 -1.91 18.02
N GLU A 362 12.33 -2.33 17.01
CA GLU A 362 12.77 -2.44 15.61
C GLU A 362 11.82 -1.63 14.71
N ARG A 363 11.54 -2.09 13.49
CA ARG A 363 10.57 -1.47 12.58
C ARG A 363 9.76 -2.54 11.83
N TRP A 364 9.18 -3.47 12.59
CA TRP A 364 8.34 -4.51 11.99
C TRP A 364 7.17 -3.87 11.24
N GLY A 365 7.13 -4.09 9.94
CA GLY A 365 6.00 -3.73 9.09
C GLY A 365 4.87 -4.73 9.25
N ASP A 366 3.64 -4.28 9.03
CA ASP A 366 2.48 -5.18 8.90
C ASP A 366 2.65 -6.14 7.72
N ALA A 367 3.29 -5.71 6.62
CA ALA A 367 3.49 -6.55 5.45
C ALA A 367 4.26 -7.86 5.73
N PRO A 368 5.47 -7.86 6.34
CA PRO A 368 6.14 -9.09 6.74
C PRO A 368 5.40 -9.85 7.85
N VAL A 369 4.70 -9.18 8.77
CA VAL A 369 3.91 -9.84 9.84
C VAL A 369 2.74 -10.63 9.25
N HIS A 370 1.91 -10.00 8.42
CA HIS A 370 0.80 -10.62 7.69
C HIS A 370 1.30 -11.76 6.81
N SER A 371 2.43 -11.56 6.14
CA SER A 371 2.98 -12.56 5.22
C SER A 371 3.52 -13.79 5.92
N LEU A 372 4.19 -13.64 7.07
CA LEU A 372 4.62 -14.78 7.88
C LEU A 372 3.42 -15.56 8.41
N ALA A 373 2.37 -14.87 8.89
CA ALA A 373 1.15 -15.53 9.33
C ALA A 373 0.45 -16.27 8.17
N ALA A 374 0.22 -15.60 7.03
CA ALA A 374 -0.38 -16.22 5.86
C ALA A 374 0.47 -17.38 5.32
N ALA A 375 1.79 -17.28 5.40
CA ALA A 375 2.69 -18.33 4.93
C ALA A 375 2.75 -19.55 5.85
N LEU A 376 2.48 -19.40 7.15
CA LEU A 376 2.61 -20.45 8.16
C LEU A 376 1.28 -21.08 8.56
N PHE A 377 0.20 -20.29 8.61
CA PHE A 377 -1.09 -20.71 9.16
C PHE A 377 -2.10 -21.10 8.07
N LEU A 378 -1.77 -20.86 6.80
CA LEU A 378 -2.60 -21.25 5.66
C LEU A 378 -1.90 -22.30 4.80
N HIS A 379 -2.72 -23.12 4.14
CA HIS A 379 -2.26 -23.95 3.03
C HIS A 379 -1.95 -23.09 1.79
N PRO A 380 -0.98 -23.48 0.94
CA PRO A 380 -0.60 -22.71 -0.24
C PRO A 380 -1.78 -22.34 -1.16
N ASN A 381 -2.75 -23.25 -1.32
CA ASN A 381 -3.93 -23.04 -2.17
C ASN A 381 -4.93 -22.02 -1.63
N GLN A 382 -4.81 -21.60 -0.36
CA GLN A 382 -5.65 -20.55 0.25
C GLN A 382 -5.10 -19.14 -0.03
N THR A 383 -3.92 -19.03 -0.65
CA THR A 383 -3.38 -17.75 -1.13
C THR A 383 -3.58 -17.62 -2.64
N ILE A 384 -3.80 -16.40 -3.14
CA ILE A 384 -4.01 -16.15 -4.58
C ILE A 384 -3.28 -14.90 -5.07
N PHE A 385 -2.61 -15.03 -6.21
CA PHE A 385 -2.08 -13.90 -6.96
C PHE A 385 -3.17 -13.36 -7.89
N LEU A 386 -3.65 -12.14 -7.62
CA LEU A 386 -4.73 -11.49 -8.38
C LEU A 386 -4.19 -10.83 -9.66
N ARG A 387 -3.66 -11.68 -10.53
CA ARG A 387 -2.86 -11.30 -11.71
C ARG A 387 -3.56 -10.36 -12.68
N GLU A 388 -4.88 -10.33 -12.71
CA GLU A 388 -5.67 -9.46 -13.60
C GLU A 388 -5.81 -8.01 -13.08
N ILE A 389 -5.46 -7.74 -11.82
CA ILE A 389 -5.64 -6.43 -11.20
C ILE A 389 -4.37 -5.59 -11.36
N GLY A 390 -4.30 -4.78 -12.42
CA GLY A 390 -3.20 -3.83 -12.59
C GLY A 390 -3.20 -2.77 -11.50
N TYR A 391 -2.05 -2.62 -10.84
CA TYR A 391 -1.91 -1.86 -9.62
C TYR A 391 -0.57 -1.14 -9.57
N TYR A 392 -0.58 0.10 -9.07
CA TYR A 392 0.63 0.86 -8.80
C TYR A 392 0.52 1.56 -7.45
N HIS A 393 1.56 1.41 -6.66
CA HIS A 393 1.83 2.23 -5.48
C HIS A 393 3.26 2.76 -5.64
N PRO A 394 3.54 4.04 -5.30
CA PRO A 394 4.85 4.66 -5.55
C PRO A 394 6.04 3.74 -5.30
N GLY A 395 6.83 3.49 -6.35
CA GLY A 395 8.01 2.62 -6.34
C GLY A 395 7.83 1.28 -7.07
N PHE A 396 6.65 0.67 -7.01
CA PHE A 396 6.42 -0.66 -7.59
C PHE A 396 5.06 -0.76 -8.30
N SER A 397 5.03 -1.47 -9.43
CA SER A 397 3.80 -1.75 -10.19
C SER A 397 3.61 -3.24 -10.43
N HIS A 398 2.35 -3.63 -10.52
CA HIS A 398 1.91 -4.86 -11.17
C HIS A 398 1.13 -4.48 -12.43
N CYS A 399 1.50 -5.07 -13.57
CA CYS A 399 0.77 -4.91 -14.82
C CYS A 399 0.48 -6.30 -15.43
N PRO A 400 -0.80 -6.66 -15.65
CA PRO A 400 -1.19 -7.92 -16.29
C PRO A 400 -0.51 -8.10 -17.65
N LEU A 401 -0.18 -9.35 -17.98
CA LEU A 401 0.39 -9.70 -19.28
C LEU A 401 -0.70 -9.65 -20.37
N PRO A 402 -0.34 -9.41 -21.65
CA PRO A 402 -1.32 -9.40 -22.75
C PRO A 402 -2.20 -10.66 -22.83
N LYS A 403 -1.64 -11.83 -22.47
CA LYS A 403 -2.35 -13.11 -22.43
C LYS A 403 -3.46 -13.19 -21.37
N ASP A 404 -3.49 -12.25 -20.43
CA ASP A 404 -4.44 -12.21 -19.32
C ASP A 404 -5.79 -11.63 -19.76
N GLY A 405 -5.85 -11.05 -20.98
CA GLY A 405 -7.10 -10.62 -21.60
C GLY A 405 -7.74 -9.39 -20.96
N VAL A 406 -7.00 -8.65 -20.13
CA VAL A 406 -7.50 -7.47 -19.40
C VAL A 406 -7.14 -6.19 -20.15
N ARG A 407 -8.07 -5.24 -20.19
CA ARG A 407 -7.80 -3.92 -20.76
C ARG A 407 -7.03 -3.06 -19.76
N CYS A 408 -5.80 -2.72 -20.09
CA CYS A 408 -4.87 -1.99 -19.22
C CYS A 408 -4.39 -0.67 -19.84
N ALA A 409 -4.10 0.30 -18.97
CA ALA A 409 -3.42 1.55 -19.31
C ALA A 409 -1.90 1.49 -18.98
N CYS A 410 -1.48 0.52 -18.18
CA CYS A 410 -0.06 0.18 -18.01
C CYS A 410 0.44 -0.67 -19.18
N SER A 411 1.75 -0.74 -19.35
CA SER A 411 2.46 -1.58 -20.30
C SER A 411 3.48 -2.48 -19.58
N THR A 412 3.64 -3.68 -20.11
CA THR A 412 4.62 -4.65 -19.61
C THR A 412 6.00 -4.49 -20.26
N THR A 413 6.15 -3.56 -21.20
CA THR A 413 7.42 -3.26 -21.88
C THR A 413 8.16 -2.12 -21.19
N THR A 414 9.47 -2.26 -21.02
CA THR A 414 10.35 -1.26 -20.39
C THR A 414 10.51 0.02 -21.21
N ASP A 415 10.18 -0.04 -22.49
CA ASP A 415 10.54 1.01 -23.45
C ASP A 415 9.51 2.15 -23.51
N ASP A 416 8.27 1.90 -23.09
CA ASP A 416 7.17 2.88 -23.14
C ASP A 416 6.43 3.08 -21.79
N ASP A 417 6.69 2.26 -20.76
CA ASP A 417 6.09 2.43 -19.42
C ASP A 417 7.09 3.04 -18.42
N PRO A 418 6.78 4.16 -17.75
CA PRO A 418 7.56 4.65 -16.61
C PRO A 418 7.56 3.68 -15.38
N HIS A 419 6.72 2.64 -15.38
CA HIS A 419 6.49 1.71 -14.27
C HIS A 419 6.46 0.23 -14.73
N PRO A 420 7.61 -0.36 -15.09
CA PRO A 420 7.67 -1.74 -15.56
C PRO A 420 7.18 -2.74 -14.52
N ALA A 421 6.52 -3.82 -14.96
CA ALA A 421 5.96 -4.85 -14.08
C ALA A 421 7.03 -5.41 -13.13
N PHE A 422 6.83 -5.17 -11.82
CA PHE A 422 7.80 -5.49 -10.78
C PHE A 422 8.01 -7.01 -10.61
N GLU A 423 7.05 -7.84 -11.04
CA GLU A 423 7.14 -9.30 -10.96
C GLU A 423 8.45 -9.87 -11.54
N PHE A 424 9.00 -9.24 -12.56
CA PHE A 424 10.21 -9.67 -13.28
C PHE A 424 11.51 -9.09 -12.70
N HIS A 425 11.41 -8.19 -11.73
CA HIS A 425 12.56 -7.59 -11.07
C HIS A 425 13.23 -8.59 -10.12
N GLY A 426 14.56 -8.56 -9.98
CA GLY A 426 15.29 -9.48 -9.10
C GLY A 426 14.93 -9.36 -7.61
N PHE A 427 14.31 -8.23 -7.23
CA PHE A 427 13.81 -7.97 -5.88
C PHE A 427 12.35 -8.41 -5.66
N SER A 428 11.72 -9.04 -6.64
CA SER A 428 10.38 -9.62 -6.53
C SER A 428 10.42 -11.05 -6.00
N CYS A 429 9.45 -11.38 -5.16
CA CYS A 429 9.25 -12.73 -4.62
C CYS A 429 8.20 -13.54 -5.41
N THR A 430 7.58 -12.94 -6.42
CA THR A 430 6.49 -13.53 -7.20
C THR A 430 6.90 -14.78 -7.97
N PRO A 431 8.07 -14.84 -8.64
CA PRO A 431 8.50 -16.04 -9.36
C PRO A 431 8.68 -17.25 -8.44
N ALA A 432 9.22 -17.05 -7.24
CA ALA A 432 9.41 -18.12 -6.25
C ALA A 432 8.06 -18.64 -5.75
N TRP A 433 7.12 -17.74 -5.45
CA TRP A 433 5.76 -18.12 -5.04
C TRP A 433 5.07 -18.96 -6.12
N LYS A 434 5.07 -18.49 -7.38
CA LYS A 434 4.44 -19.17 -8.53
C LYS A 434 4.98 -20.59 -8.73
N LYS A 435 6.29 -20.77 -8.53
CA LYS A 435 6.93 -22.08 -8.62
C LYS A 435 6.41 -23.05 -7.56
N ILE A 436 6.18 -22.56 -6.33
CA ILE A 436 5.76 -23.37 -5.18
C ILE A 436 4.27 -23.70 -5.26
N THR A 437 3.43 -22.74 -5.62
CA THR A 437 1.97 -22.92 -5.68
C THR A 437 1.49 -23.59 -6.97
N GLY A 438 2.39 -23.77 -7.95
CA GLY A 438 2.04 -24.33 -9.25
C GLY A 438 1.26 -23.36 -10.14
N ASP A 439 1.22 -22.07 -9.78
CA ASP A 439 0.67 -21.00 -10.61
C ASP A 439 1.58 -20.74 -11.83
N ARG A 440 1.45 -21.62 -12.82
CA ARG A 440 2.24 -21.61 -14.06
C ARG A 440 1.71 -20.57 -15.05
N ALA A 441 1.87 -19.30 -14.73
CA ALA A 441 2.02 -18.30 -15.78
C ALA A 441 3.45 -18.40 -16.33
N ALA A 442 3.63 -19.09 -17.46
CA ALA A 442 4.93 -19.21 -18.13
C ALA A 442 5.66 -17.86 -18.21
N SER A 443 6.84 -17.79 -17.60
CA SER A 443 7.78 -16.67 -17.76
C SER A 443 8.18 -16.60 -19.23
N PRO A 444 8.03 -15.46 -19.92
CA PRO A 444 8.55 -15.31 -21.28
C PRO A 444 10.09 -15.35 -21.34
N PHE A 445 10.79 -15.35 -20.20
CA PHE A 445 12.25 -15.30 -20.11
C PHE A 445 12.90 -16.57 -19.56
N ALA A 446 12.27 -17.74 -19.70
CA ALA A 446 12.91 -19.03 -19.39
C ALA A 446 14.08 -19.41 -20.34
N GLY A 447 14.76 -18.43 -20.95
CA GLY A 447 15.82 -18.61 -21.93
C GLY A 447 16.90 -17.51 -21.95
N ALA A 448 17.05 -16.68 -20.91
CA ALA A 448 18.18 -15.76 -20.80
C ALA A 448 19.07 -16.17 -19.63
N HIS A 449 20.15 -16.89 -19.96
CA HIS A 449 21.29 -17.13 -19.09
C HIS A 449 21.80 -15.80 -18.52
N GLY A 450 22.01 -15.73 -17.20
CA GLY A 450 22.68 -14.60 -16.56
C GLY A 450 24.15 -14.51 -17.01
N PRO A 451 24.75 -13.31 -17.02
CA PRO A 451 26.20 -13.21 -17.01
C PRO A 451 26.73 -13.46 -15.59
N HIS A 452 27.92 -14.04 -15.55
CA HIS A 452 28.73 -14.38 -14.37
C HIS A 452 28.89 -13.26 -13.34
#